data_AF-X1EXQ2-F1
#
_entry.id   AF-X1EXQ2-F1
#
_cell.length_a   1.000
_cell.length_b   1.000
_cell.length_c   1.000
_cell.angle_alpha   90.00
_cell.angle_beta   90.00
_cell.angle_gamma   90.00
#
_symmetry.space_group_name_H-M   'P 1'
#
loop_
_entity.id
_entity.type
_entity.pdbx_description
1 polymer ?
#
loop_
_entity_poly.entity_id
_entity_poly.type
_entity_poly.pdbx_seq_one_letter_code
_entity_poly.pdbx_strand_id
1 'polypeptide(L)' 'MPTIAEMASKGADKLRRKAGTMASSYEAAKGRAVTNFAAVGFGPTRTANYRSGVEAARYIAPDPDKWSRNWTAKMQE' A
#
# COMPACT_ATOMS: atom_id res chain seq x y z
N MET A 1 1.59 -31.97 3.65
CA MET A 1 1.02 -30.65 4.02
C MET A 1 2.16 -29.71 4.34
N PRO A 2 2.20 -28.49 3.77
CA PRO A 2 3.22 -27.53 4.15
C PRO A 2 3.07 -27.13 5.62
N THR A 3 4.20 -26.92 6.29
CA THR A 3 4.27 -26.40 7.66
C THR A 3 3.85 -24.93 7.71
N ILE A 4 3.54 -24.45 8.92
CA ILE A 4 3.27 -23.02 9.17
C ILE A 4 4.47 -22.17 8.73
N ALA A 5 5.70 -22.61 9.02
CA ALA A 5 6.91 -21.89 8.63
C ALA A 5 7.06 -21.77 7.09
N GLU A 6 6.81 -22.86 6.36
CA GLU A 6 6.85 -22.85 4.89
C GLU A 6 5.78 -21.93 4.29
N MET A 7 4.57 -21.94 4.87
CA MET A 7 3.48 -21.05 4.44
C MET A 7 3.80 -19.57 4.72
N ALA A 8 4.37 -19.27 5.89
CA ALA A 8 4.81 -17.93 6.24
C ALA A 8 5.92 -17.44 5.30
N SER A 9 6.95 -18.25 5.05
CA SER A 9 8.01 -17.90 4.10
C SER A 9 7.45 -17.61 2.71
N LYS A 10 6.57 -18.48 2.20
CA LYS A 10 5.92 -18.30 0.89
C LYS A 10 5.13 -17.00 0.81
N GLY A 11 4.42 -16.62 1.87
CA GLY A 11 3.67 -15.37 1.92
C GLY A 11 4.57 -14.13 1.97
N ALA A 12 5.62 -14.17 2.78
CA ALA A 12 6.59 -13.09 2.89
C ALA A 12 7.29 -12.83 1.54
N ASP A 13 7.67 -13.89 0.83
CA ASP A 13 8.28 -13.78 -0.49
C ASP A 13 7.33 -13.21 -1.54
N LYS A 14 6.05 -13.58 -1.50
CA LYS A 14 5.03 -12.97 -2.35
C LYS A 14 4.89 -11.47 -2.07
N LEU A 15 4.89 -11.08 -0.80
CA LEU A 15 4.79 -9.68 -0.40
C LEU A 15 6.03 -8.88 -0.83
N ARG A 16 7.23 -9.44 -0.65
CA ARG A 16 8.50 -8.85 -1.13
C ARG A 16 8.44 -8.59 -2.64
N ARG A 17 8.04 -9.59 -3.43
CA ARG A 17 7.91 -9.43 -4.90
C ARG A 17 6.88 -8.37 -5.28
N LYS A 18 5.76 -8.30 -4.55
CA LYS A 18 4.68 -7.34 -4.84
C LYS A 18 5.01 -5.90 -4.41
N ALA A 19 5.92 -5.71 -3.45
CA ALA A 19 6.21 -4.41 -2.86
C ALA A 19 6.61 -3.35 -3.89
N GLY A 20 7.42 -3.72 -4.89
CA GLY A 20 7.80 -2.81 -5.98
C GLY A 20 6.60 -2.33 -6.80
N THR A 21 5.75 -3.25 -7.25
CA THR A 21 4.53 -2.91 -7.99
C THR A 21 3.55 -2.06 -7.17
N MET A 22 3.46 -2.30 -5.86
CA MET A 22 2.62 -1.48 -4.96
C MET A 22 3.11 -0.02 -4.91
N ALA A 23 4.42 0.20 -4.79
CA ALA A 23 4.99 1.54 -4.79
C ALA A 23 4.71 2.27 -6.11
N SER A 24 5.01 1.64 -7.25
CA SER A 24 4.76 2.24 -8.57
C SER A 24 3.27 2.52 -8.81
N SER A 25 2.38 1.61 -8.37
CA SER A 25 0.93 1.78 -8.51
C SER A 25 0.40 2.93 -7.66
N TYR A 26 0.94 3.10 -6.44
CA TYR A 26 0.58 4.20 -5.55
C TYR A 26 0.95 5.55 -6.17
N GLU A 27 2.19 5.72 -6.62
CA GLU A 27 2.63 6.97 -7.24
C GLU A 27 1.83 7.29 -8.51
N ALA A 28 1.57 6.29 -9.35
CA ALA A 28 0.71 6.45 -10.53
C ALA A 28 -0.74 6.82 -10.17
N ALA A 29 -1.24 6.39 -9.00
CA ALA A 29 -2.60 6.69 -8.56
C ALA A 29 -2.77 8.14 -8.06
N LYS A 30 -1.70 8.78 -7.56
CA LYS A 30 -1.73 10.18 -7.07
C LYS A 30 -2.27 11.14 -8.13
N GLY A 31 -1.78 11.04 -9.36
CA GLY A 31 -2.23 11.87 -10.47
C GLY A 31 -3.72 11.69 -10.76
N ARG A 32 -4.19 10.44 -10.86
CA ARG A 32 -5.61 10.15 -11.10
C ARG A 32 -6.51 10.64 -9.96
N ALA A 33 -6.05 10.54 -8.72
CA ALA A 33 -6.79 11.01 -7.55
C ALA A 33 -7.00 12.53 -7.63
N VAL A 34 -5.96 13.31 -7.95
CA VAL A 34 -6.06 14.77 -8.12
C VAL A 34 -6.98 15.15 -9.29
N THR A 35 -6.81 14.52 -10.45
CA THR A 35 -7.65 14.77 -11.63
C THR A 35 -9.12 14.51 -11.34
N ASN A 36 -9.44 13.36 -10.76
CA ASN A 36 -10.82 12.97 -10.49
C ASN A 36 -11.43 13.82 -9.39
N PHE A 37 -10.68 14.17 -8.34
CA PHE A 37 -11.19 15.06 -7.29
C PHE A 37 -11.54 16.45 -7.83
N ALA A 38 -10.72 17.00 -8.72
CA ALA A 38 -10.98 18.28 -9.37
C ALA A 38 -12.25 18.24 -10.24
N ALA A 39 -12.50 17.12 -10.93
CA ALA A 39 -13.66 16.94 -11.79
C ALA A 39 -15.00 16.95 -11.04
N VAL A 40 -15.01 16.66 -9.73
CA VAL A 40 -16.23 16.72 -8.89
C VAL A 40 -16.72 18.17 -8.67
N GLY A 41 -15.84 19.17 -8.77
CA GLY A 41 -16.24 20.57 -8.70
C GLY A 41 -16.44 21.13 -7.28
N PHE A 42 -15.70 20.64 -6.28
CA PHE A 42 -15.78 21.13 -4.88
C PHE A 42 -15.27 22.57 -4.65
N GLY A 43 -14.94 23.30 -5.71
CA GLY A 43 -14.35 24.64 -5.65
C GLY A 43 -12.81 24.65 -5.56
N PRO A 44 -12.20 25.81 -5.82
CA PRO A 44 -10.74 25.93 -6.01
C PRO A 44 -9.95 25.66 -4.73
N THR A 45 -10.36 26.22 -3.58
CA THR A 45 -9.63 26.08 -2.32
C THR A 45 -9.56 24.62 -1.85
N ARG A 46 -10.67 23.88 -1.90
CA ARG A 46 -10.70 22.48 -1.47
C ARG A 46 -9.87 21.60 -2.40
N THR A 47 -9.93 21.84 -3.70
CA THR A 47 -9.13 21.14 -4.71
C THR A 47 -7.63 21.41 -4.53
N ALA A 48 -7.24 22.65 -4.25
CA ALA A 48 -5.83 23.01 -3.99
C ALA A 48 -5.28 22.32 -2.73
N ASN A 49 -6.04 22.34 -1.63
CA ASN A 49 -5.66 21.68 -0.39
C ASN A 49 -5.55 20.16 -0.57
N TYR A 50 -6.49 19.55 -1.28
CA TYR A 50 -6.45 18.12 -1.60
C TYR A 50 -5.21 17.75 -2.41
N ARG A 51 -4.92 18.52 -3.47
CA ARG A 51 -3.73 18.32 -4.31
C ARG A 51 -2.45 18.38 -3.47
N SER A 52 -2.30 19.42 -2.64
CA SER A 52 -1.13 19.57 -1.77
C SER A 52 -0.96 18.38 -0.82
N GLY A 53 -2.07 17.90 -0.23
CA GLY A 53 -2.06 16.71 0.62
C GLY A 53 -1.63 15.44 -0.14
N VAL A 54 -2.13 15.23 -1.35
CA VAL A 54 -1.72 14.10 -2.19
C VAL A 54 -0.25 14.23 -2.58
N GLU A 55 0.22 15.39 -3.03
CA GLU A 55 1.62 15.61 -3.41
C GLU A 55 2.58 15.30 -2.25
N ALA A 56 2.26 15.77 -1.04
CA ALA A 56 3.05 15.53 0.16
C ALA A 56 2.99 14.07 0.67
N ALA A 57 1.94 13.32 0.31
CA ALA A 57 1.76 11.95 0.76
C ALA A 57 2.85 11.02 0.20
N ARG A 58 3.34 10.12 1.07
CA ARG A 58 4.40 9.17 0.75
C ARG A 58 3.87 7.74 0.86
N TYR A 59 4.29 6.90 -0.06
CA TYR A 59 4.08 5.46 0.06
C TYR A 59 4.85 4.91 1.26
N ILE A 60 4.16 4.15 2.12
CA ILE A 60 4.79 3.39 3.20
C ILE A 60 4.82 1.93 2.77
N ALA A 61 6.04 1.40 2.61
CA ALA A 61 6.22 0.02 2.19
C ALA A 61 5.71 -0.96 3.27
N PRO A 62 5.07 -2.08 2.88
CA PRO A 62 4.75 -3.14 3.82
C PRO A 62 6.04 -3.78 4.34
N ASP A 63 6.00 -4.24 5.59
CA ASP A 63 7.08 -4.99 6.23
C ASP A 63 6.76 -6.50 6.15
N PRO A 64 7.45 -7.26 5.27
CA PRO A 64 7.19 -8.68 5.09
C PRO A 64 7.60 -9.53 6.30
N ASP A 65 8.58 -9.07 7.07
CA ASP A 65 9.07 -9.82 8.23
C ASP A 65 8.12 -9.64 9.40
N LYS A 66 7.60 -8.42 9.61
CA LYS A 66 6.50 -8.17 10.54
C LYS A 66 5.25 -8.95 10.16
N TRP A 67 4.91 -8.98 8.87
CA TRP A 67 3.78 -9.77 8.39
C TRP A 67 3.98 -11.26 8.72
N SER A 68 5.17 -11.81 8.45
CA SER A 68 5.51 -13.21 8.71
C SER A 68 5.37 -13.56 10.19
N ARG A 69 5.96 -12.75 11.09
CA ARG A 69 5.87 -12.95 12.55
C ARG A 69 4.43 -12.96 13.04
N ASN A 70 3.63 -11.98 12.61
CA ASN A 70 2.24 -11.87 13.04
C ASN A 70 1.38 -13.02 12.51
N TRP A 71 1.62 -13.44 11.27
CA TRP A 71 0.87 -14.53 10.68
C TRP A 71 1.19 -15.87 11.34
N THR A 72 2.47 -16.16 11.60
CA THR A 72 2.88 -17.37 12.34
C THR A 72 2.24 -17.40 13.74
N ALA A 73 2.30 -16.29 14.48
CA ALA A 73 1.68 -16.21 15.80
C ALA A 73 0.18 -16.51 15.74
N LYS A 74 -0.53 -15.96 14.74
CA LYS A 74 -1.97 -16.17 14.57
C LYS A 74 -2.35 -17.61 14.23
N MET A 75 -1.50 -18.34 13.50
CA MET A 75 -1.76 -19.74 13.14
C MET A 75 -1.39 -20.73 14.25
N GLN A 76 -0.75 -20.27 15.32
CA GLN A 76 -0.39 -21.06 16.49
C GLN A 76 -1.37 -20.89 17.66
N GLU A 77 -2.36 -20.00 17.54
CA GLU A 77 -3.51 -19.89 18.44
C GLU A 77 -4.42 -21.12 18.35
#